data_AF-A0A0B2UPH0-F1
#
_entry.id   AF-A0A0B2UPH0-F1
#
_cell.length_a   1.000
_cell.length_b   1.000
_cell.length_c   1.000
_cell.angle_alpha   90.00
_cell.angle_beta   90.00
_cell.angle_gamma   90.00
#
_symmetry.space_group_name_H-M   'P 1'
#
loop_
_entity.id
_entity.type
_entity.pdbx_description
1 polymer ?
#
loop_
_entity_poly.entity_id
_entity_poly.type
_entity_poly.pdbx_seq_one_letter_code
_entity_poly.pdbx_strand_id
1 'polypeptide(L)'
;MRRFNHPNIVNLLGVAPQEDPVMILLELCPNGSLNKKLKSSPSIPVAKLVAYATDAARGMCYLSASTVIHRDIAARNCLIGKNDEAKISDFGLSVADQDTISVDKLRQMPVRWLAPETLRLLDEEMVRFLECARLN
;
A
#
# COMPACT_ATOMS: atom_id res chain seq x y z
N MET A 1 -10.91 5.15 -0.94
CA MET A 1 -10.86 5.33 0.53
C MET A 1 -12.21 5.60 1.19
N ARG A 2 -13.01 6.62 0.81
CA ARG A 2 -14.28 6.96 1.52
C ARG A 2 -15.31 5.81 1.66
N ARG A 3 -15.25 4.80 0.80
CA ARG A 3 -16.18 3.65 0.79
C ARG A 3 -15.61 2.39 1.45
N PHE A 4 -14.35 2.41 1.88
CA PHE A 4 -13.74 1.23 2.49
C PHE A 4 -14.32 1.03 3.89
N ASN A 5 -14.79 -0.18 4.16
CA ASN A 5 -15.28 -0.60 5.46
C ASN A 5 -14.84 -2.04 5.69
N HIS A 6 -13.67 -2.21 6.30
CA HIS A 6 -13.10 -3.52 6.56
C HIS A 6 -12.17 -3.45 7.80
N PRO A 7 -12.20 -4.43 8.71
CA PRO A 7 -11.43 -4.38 9.97
C PRO A 7 -9.91 -4.23 9.75
N ASN A 8 -9.37 -4.79 8.67
CA ASN A 8 -7.94 -4.73 8.32
C ASN A 8 -7.59 -3.62 7.30
N ILE A 9 -8.44 -2.61 7.14
CA ILE A 9 -8.16 -1.40 6.36
C ILE A 9 -8.28 -0.19 7.28
N VAL A 10 -7.34 0.75 7.20
CA VAL A 10 -7.42 2.01 7.94
C VAL A 10 -8.59 2.84 7.43
N ASN A 11 -9.54 3.11 8.31
CA ASN A 11 -10.72 3.90 7.99
C ASN A 11 -10.38 5.39 7.77
N LEU A 12 -10.91 5.94 6.68
CA LEU A 12 -10.96 7.37 6.43
C LEU A 12 -12.15 7.97 7.18
N LEU A 13 -11.88 8.82 8.17
CA LEU A 13 -12.91 9.47 8.97
C LEU A 13 -13.44 10.74 8.29
N GLY A 14 -12.58 11.47 7.58
CA GLY A 14 -12.96 12.72 6.94
C GLY A 14 -11.83 13.37 6.15
N VAL A 15 -12.19 14.42 5.43
CA VAL A 15 -11.27 15.29 4.70
C VAL A 15 -11.57 16.72 5.14
N ALA A 16 -10.54 17.50 5.44
CA ALA A 16 -10.64 18.92 5.75
C ALA A 16 -9.98 19.71 4.61
N PRO A 17 -10.76 20.17 3.61
CA PRO A 17 -10.25 20.85 2.42
C PRO A 17 -10.20 22.38 2.57
N GLN A 18 -10.49 22.92 3.76
CA GLN A 18 -10.70 24.35 3.98
C GLN A 18 -9.40 25.17 3.84
N GLU A 19 -8.26 24.58 4.16
CA GLU A 19 -6.94 25.20 4.14
C GLU A 19 -5.95 24.30 3.38
N ASP A 20 -4.98 24.92 2.70
CA ASP A 20 -3.85 24.21 2.11
C ASP A 20 -2.72 24.01 3.14
N PRO A 21 -2.16 22.80 3.28
CA PRO A 21 -2.46 21.60 2.49
C PRO A 21 -3.75 20.89 2.95
N VAL A 22 -4.49 20.31 2.01
CA VAL A 22 -5.67 19.47 2.30
C VAL A 22 -5.31 18.39 3.32
N MET A 23 -6.06 18.37 4.43
CA MET A 23 -5.85 17.42 5.52
C MET A 23 -6.79 16.22 5.42
N ILE A 24 -6.28 15.05 5.80
CA ILE A 24 -7.04 13.79 5.82
C ILE A 24 -7.08 13.26 7.26
N LEU A 25 -8.28 12.97 7.75
CA LEU A 25 -8.48 12.37 9.08
C LEU A 25 -8.64 10.87 8.95
N LEU A 26 -7.76 10.11 9.58
CA LEU A 26 -7.75 8.64 9.58
C LEU A 26 -8.02 8.10 10.99
N GLU A 27 -8.49 6.86 11.08
CA GLU A 27 -8.55 6.17 12.38
C GLU A 27 -7.15 6.03 13.00
N LEU A 28 -7.07 6.19 14.32
CA LEU A 28 -5.82 6.05 15.05
C LEU A 28 -5.47 4.57 15.26
N CYS A 29 -4.29 4.17 14.79
CA CYS A 29 -3.67 2.89 15.10
C CYS A 29 -2.58 3.11 16.18
N PRO A 30 -2.91 2.95 17.48
CA PRO A 30 -2.07 3.43 18.58
C PRO A 30 -0.74 2.68 18.71
N ASN A 31 -0.65 1.47 18.14
CA ASN A 31 0.54 0.63 18.23
C ASN A 31 1.56 0.89 17.10
N GLY A 32 1.33 1.92 16.27
CA GLY A 32 2.25 2.36 15.22
C GLY A 32 2.32 1.40 14.04
N SER A 33 3.41 1.47 13.27
CA SER A 33 3.61 0.61 12.10
C SER A 33 4.16 -0.76 12.45
N LEU A 34 3.76 -1.77 11.67
CA LEU A 34 4.29 -3.12 11.77
C LEU A 34 5.81 -3.15 11.55
N ASN A 35 6.35 -2.30 10.68
CA ASN A 35 7.81 -2.17 10.51
C ASN A 35 8.52 -1.76 11.80
N LYS A 36 7.97 -0.78 12.54
CA LYS A 36 8.53 -0.35 13.83
C LYS A 36 8.45 -1.48 14.85
N LYS A 37 7.30 -2.17 14.92
CA LYS A 37 7.10 -3.32 15.81
C LYS A 37 8.14 -4.41 15.56
N LEU A 38 8.32 -4.83 14.30
CA LEU A 38 9.28 -5.88 13.90
C LEU A 38 10.73 -5.51 14.24
N LYS A 39 11.12 -4.24 14.09
CA LYS A 39 12.46 -3.77 14.46
C LYS A 39 12.68 -3.68 15.98
N SER A 40 11.64 -3.32 16.73
CA SER A 40 11.72 -3.12 18.18
C SER A 40 11.62 -4.41 19.00
N SER A 41 11.16 -5.50 18.40
CA SER A 41 10.87 -6.76 19.09
C SER A 41 11.50 -7.93 18.33
N PRO A 42 12.75 -8.32 18.66
CA PRO A 42 13.48 -9.35 17.94
C PRO A 42 12.89 -10.77 18.11
N SER A 43 11.99 -10.98 19.08
CA SER A 43 11.45 -12.28 19.47
C SER A 43 9.92 -12.38 19.33
N ILE A 44 9.34 -11.75 18.31
CA ILE A 44 7.89 -11.92 18.03
C ILE A 44 7.60 -13.38 17.69
N PRO A 45 6.65 -14.05 18.38
CA PRO A 45 6.29 -15.43 18.07
C PRO A 45 5.81 -15.59 16.63
N VAL A 46 6.19 -16.68 15.98
CA VAL A 46 5.79 -16.98 14.59
C VAL A 46 4.26 -16.93 14.43
N ALA A 47 3.52 -17.44 15.40
CA ALA A 47 2.05 -17.38 15.39
C ALA A 47 1.51 -15.95 15.26
N LYS A 48 2.18 -14.96 15.88
CA LYS A 48 1.79 -13.55 15.78
C LYS A 48 2.17 -12.95 14.42
N LEU A 49 3.32 -13.33 13.85
CA LEU A 49 3.70 -12.96 12.49
C LEU A 49 2.68 -13.47 11.45
N VAL A 50 2.25 -14.72 11.61
CA VAL A 50 1.21 -15.33 10.78
C VAL A 50 -0.12 -14.58 10.94
N ALA A 51 -0.48 -14.18 12.17
CA ALA A 51 -1.69 -13.38 12.40
C ALA A 51 -1.64 -12.04 11.67
N TYR A 52 -0.53 -11.29 11.76
CA TYR A 52 -0.38 -10.02 11.02
C TYR A 52 -0.43 -10.20 9.50
N ALA A 53 0.20 -11.26 8.97
CA ALA A 53 0.14 -11.57 7.54
C ALA A 53 -1.28 -11.94 7.10
N THR A 54 -2.01 -12.69 7.92
CA THR A 54 -3.41 -13.08 7.67
C THR A 54 -4.32 -11.84 7.64
N ASP A 55 -4.15 -10.93 8.58
CA ASP A 55 -4.88 -9.67 8.64
C ASP A 55 -4.63 -8.80 7.39
N ALA A 56 -3.36 -8.64 7.00
CA ALA A 56 -3.01 -7.91 5.77
C ALA A 56 -3.60 -8.60 4.52
N ALA A 57 -3.56 -9.94 4.44
CA ALA A 57 -4.15 -10.68 3.33
C ALA A 57 -5.67 -10.49 3.24
N ARG A 58 -6.38 -10.48 4.37
CA ARG A 58 -7.82 -10.17 4.42
C ARG A 58 -8.12 -8.77 3.90
N GLY A 59 -7.34 -7.77 4.31
CA GLY A 59 -7.44 -6.41 3.79
C GLY A 59 -7.21 -6.34 2.27
N MET A 60 -6.16 -6.99 1.76
CA MET A 60 -5.88 -7.04 0.32
C MET A 60 -6.96 -7.77 -0.48
N CYS A 61 -7.56 -8.83 0.08
CA CYS A 61 -8.69 -9.52 -0.54
C CYS A 61 -9.89 -8.59 -0.70
N TYR A 62 -10.21 -7.80 0.35
CA TYR A 62 -11.26 -6.79 0.28
C TYR A 62 -10.99 -5.70 -0.77
N LEU A 63 -9.75 -5.20 -0.86
CA LEU A 63 -9.36 -4.20 -1.87
C LEU A 63 -9.47 -4.77 -3.29
N SER A 64 -9.02 -6.00 -3.50
CA SER A 64 -9.11 -6.69 -4.79
C SER A 64 -10.57 -6.89 -5.22
N ALA A 65 -11.45 -7.30 -4.32
CA ALA A 65 -12.88 -7.41 -4.58
C ALA A 65 -13.55 -6.06 -4.88
N SER A 66 -12.93 -4.97 -4.42
CA SER A 66 -13.37 -3.59 -4.68
C SER A 66 -12.60 -2.93 -5.84
N THR A 67 -11.98 -3.73 -6.72
CA THR A 67 -11.23 -3.25 -7.90
C THR A 67 -10.16 -2.20 -7.58
N VAL A 68 -9.54 -2.30 -6.40
CA VAL A 68 -8.49 -1.39 -5.94
C VAL A 68 -7.13 -2.09 -5.89
N ILE A 69 -6.14 -1.48 -6.52
CA ILE A 69 -4.74 -1.89 -6.46
C ILE A 69 -3.99 -0.93 -5.55
N HIS A 70 -3.42 -1.42 -4.45
CA HIS A 70 -2.72 -0.58 -3.47
C HIS A 70 -1.37 -0.03 -3.99
N ARG A 71 -0.60 -0.88 -4.68
CA ARG A 71 0.74 -0.61 -5.26
C ARG A 71 1.88 -0.26 -4.29
N ASP A 72 1.63 -0.29 -2.99
CA ASP A 72 2.68 -0.10 -1.96
C ASP A 72 2.38 -0.91 -0.69
N ILE A 73 2.12 -2.21 -0.89
CA ILE A 73 1.90 -3.11 0.25
C ILE A 73 3.26 -3.49 0.86
N ALA A 74 3.55 -2.92 2.02
CA ALA A 74 4.78 -3.15 2.77
C ALA A 74 4.52 -3.01 4.27
N ALA A 75 5.37 -3.62 5.11
CA ALA A 75 5.22 -3.55 6.56
C ALA A 75 5.20 -2.11 7.15
N ARG A 76 5.74 -1.12 6.43
CA ARG A 76 5.65 0.30 6.83
C ARG A 76 4.24 0.88 6.67
N ASN A 77 3.48 0.36 5.71
CA ASN A 77 2.11 0.78 5.37
C ASN A 77 1.06 -0.14 6.02
N CYS A 78 1.49 -1.10 6.84
CA CYS A 78 0.60 -1.81 7.75
C CYS A 78 0.73 -1.19 9.15
N LEU A 79 -0.36 -0.64 9.67
CA LEU A 79 -0.44 -0.13 11.04
C LEU A 79 -1.04 -1.19 11.97
N ILE A 80 -0.77 -1.07 13.26
CA ILE A 80 -1.27 -1.97 14.29
C ILE A 80 -2.39 -1.26 15.07
N GLY A 81 -3.59 -1.80 14.96
CA GLY A 81 -4.79 -1.30 15.63
C GLY A 81 -4.77 -1.55 17.13
N LYS A 82 -5.81 -1.08 17.82
CA LYS A 82 -5.92 -1.12 19.28
C LYS A 82 -6.00 -2.55 19.84
N ASN A 83 -6.46 -3.52 19.06
CA ASN A 83 -6.59 -4.92 19.45
C ASN A 83 -5.39 -5.76 18.95
N ASP A 84 -4.27 -5.09 18.60
CA ASP A 84 -3.07 -5.72 18.06
C ASP A 84 -3.32 -6.49 16.74
N GLU A 85 -4.21 -5.96 15.91
CA GLU A 85 -4.55 -6.39 14.55
C GLU A 85 -3.83 -5.55 13.49
N ALA A 86 -3.45 -6.14 12.36
CA ALA A 86 -2.85 -5.37 11.26
C ALA A 86 -3.91 -4.70 10.39
N LYS A 87 -3.67 -3.44 10.02
CA LYS A 87 -4.52 -2.62 9.17
C LYS A 87 -3.71 -1.98 8.04
N ILE A 88 -4.15 -2.13 6.80
CA ILE A 88 -3.50 -1.53 5.64
C ILE A 88 -3.80 -0.03 5.59
N SER A 89 -2.77 0.77 5.35
CA SER A 89 -2.79 2.23 5.33
C SER A 89 -2.02 2.76 4.12
N ASP A 90 -2.02 4.09 3.95
CA ASP A 90 -1.27 4.80 2.90
C ASP A 90 -1.63 4.39 1.46
N PHE A 91 -2.79 4.87 1.04
CA PHE A 91 -3.31 4.67 -0.32
C PHE A 91 -2.84 5.77 -1.29
N GLY A 92 -1.78 6.52 -0.98
CA GLY A 92 -1.29 7.62 -1.82
C GLY A 92 -0.89 7.17 -3.23
N LEU A 93 -0.52 5.90 -3.38
CA LEU A 93 -0.17 5.27 -4.64
C LEU A 93 -1.29 4.36 -5.18
N SER A 94 -2.46 4.29 -4.56
CA SER A 94 -3.49 3.35 -5.00
C SER A 94 -4.21 3.81 -6.27
N VAL A 95 -4.73 2.85 -7.03
CA VAL A 95 -5.62 3.07 -8.18
C VAL A 95 -6.89 2.25 -8.01
N ALA A 96 -8.01 2.78 -8.48
CA ALA A 96 -9.31 2.12 -8.48
C ALA A 96 -9.92 2.22 -9.87
N ASP A 97 -10.62 1.17 -10.31
CA ASP A 97 -11.39 1.13 -11.56
C ASP A 97 -10.59 1.59 -12.80
N GLN A 98 -9.30 1.23 -12.86
CA GLN A 98 -8.43 1.53 -14.01
C GLN A 98 -7.93 0.24 -14.67
N ASP A 99 -8.24 0.10 -15.96
CA ASP A 99 -7.77 -1.01 -16.80
C ASP A 99 -6.33 -0.79 -17.31
N THR A 100 -5.85 0.45 -17.30
CA THR A 100 -4.51 0.83 -17.81
C THR A 100 -3.75 1.68 -16.83
N ILE A 101 -2.53 1.25 -16.48
CA ILE A 101 -1.60 1.98 -15.61
C ILE A 101 -0.65 2.80 -16.48
N SER A 102 -0.57 4.11 -16.24
CA SER A 102 0.38 4.98 -16.94
C SER A 102 1.83 4.72 -16.47
N VAL A 103 2.74 4.60 -17.43
CA VAL A 103 4.17 4.28 -17.23
C VAL A 103 4.88 5.24 -16.29
N ASP A 104 4.55 6.53 -16.34
CA ASP A 104 5.16 7.55 -15.47
C ASP A 104 4.90 7.29 -13.97
N LYS A 105 3.78 6.62 -13.64
CA LYS A 105 3.47 6.23 -12.26
C LYS A 105 4.31 5.04 -11.79
N LEU A 106 4.93 4.26 -12.69
CA LEU A 106 5.75 3.11 -12.33
C LEU A 106 7.16 3.51 -11.86
N ARG A 107 7.68 4.66 -12.31
CA ARG A 107 9.04 5.13 -11.96
C ARG A 107 9.22 5.51 -10.49
N GLN A 108 8.15 5.78 -9.76
CA GLN A 108 8.16 6.14 -8.32
C GLN A 108 7.76 4.98 -7.42
N MET A 109 7.72 3.75 -7.96
CA MET A 109 7.25 2.58 -7.22
C MET A 109 8.32 1.97 -6.32
N PRO A 110 7.91 1.34 -5.20
CA PRO A 110 8.80 0.78 -4.20
C PRO A 110 9.43 -0.55 -4.68
N VAL A 111 10.49 -0.49 -5.49
CA VAL A 111 11.10 -1.63 -6.22
C VAL A 111 11.24 -2.92 -5.39
N ARG A 112 11.69 -2.83 -4.13
CA ARG A 112 11.88 -4.00 -3.25
C ARG A 112 10.60 -4.76 -2.90
N TRP A 113 9.44 -4.16 -3.11
CA TRP A 113 8.12 -4.70 -2.79
C TRP A 113 7.25 -4.90 -4.04
N LEU A 114 7.82 -4.73 -5.22
CA LEU A 114 7.12 -4.98 -6.48
C LEU A 114 7.13 -6.47 -6.83
N ALA A 115 6.04 -6.91 -7.46
CA ALA A 115 5.97 -8.23 -8.06
C ALA A 115 6.86 -8.30 -9.32
N PRO A 116 7.44 -9.47 -9.64
CA PRO A 116 8.40 -9.60 -10.73
C PRO A 116 7.82 -9.23 -12.11
N GLU A 117 6.53 -9.45 -12.34
CA GLU A 117 5.83 -9.00 -13.54
C GLU A 117 5.80 -7.48 -13.70
N THR A 118 5.77 -6.73 -12.59
CA THR A 118 5.83 -5.26 -12.64
C THR A 118 7.22 -4.79 -13.04
N LEU A 119 8.27 -5.51 -12.62
CA LEU A 119 9.64 -5.20 -13.02
C LEU A 119 9.88 -5.48 -14.50
N ARG A 120 9.33 -6.57 -15.05
CA ARG A 120 9.44 -6.87 -16.49
C ARG A 120 8.82 -5.78 -17.36
N LEU A 121 7.67 -5.24 -16.95
CA LEU A 121 7.02 -4.11 -17.66
C LEU A 121 7.88 -2.86 -17.62
N LEU A 122 8.54 -2.59 -16.48
CA LEU A 122 9.50 -1.50 -16.35
C LEU A 122 10.71 -1.68 -17.27
N ASP A 123 11.25 -2.90 -17.38
CA ASP A 123 12.43 -3.22 -18.20
C ASP A 123 12.13 -3.14 -19.70
N GLU A 124 11.03 -3.74 -20.17
CA GLU A 124 10.64 -3.73 -21.59
C GLU A 124 10.37 -2.31 -22.11
N GLU A 125 9.79 -1.43 -21.29
CA GLU A 125 9.57 -0.04 -21.67
C GLU A 125 10.78 0.88 -21.45
N MET A 126 11.65 0.59 -20.47
CA MET A 126 12.97 1.23 -20.36
C MET A 126 13.80 1.02 -21.62
N VAL A 127 13.80 -0.22 -22.15
CA VAL A 127 14.48 -0.56 -23.40
C VAL A 127 13.85 0.20 -24.58
N ARG A 128 12.52 0.24 -24.70
CA ARG A 128 11.83 1.03 -25.75
C ARG A 128 12.13 2.53 -25.67
N PHE A 129 12.20 3.09 -24.46
CA PHE A 129 12.52 4.50 -24.26
C PHE A 129 13.96 4.82 -24.69
N LEU A 130 14.91 3.93 -24.41
CA LEU A 130 16.30 4.04 -24.87
C LEU A 130 16.44 3.84 -26.39
N GLU A 131 15.62 2.99 -27.00
CA GLU A 131 15.58 2.80 -28.45
C GLU A 131 15.00 4.02 -29.18
N CYS A 132 13.91 4.62 -28.67
CA CYS A 132 13.37 5.87 -29.21
C CYS A 132 14.34 7.06 -29.01
N ALA A 133 15.09 7.11 -27.92
CA ALA A 133 16.09 8.15 -27.67
C ALA A 133 17.37 7.99 -28.53
N ARG A 134 17.58 6.83 -29.18
CA ARG A 134 18.67 6.58 -30.13
C ARG A 134 18.33 6.95 -31.59
N LEU A 135 17.08 7.27 -31.88
CA LEU A 135 16.59 7.61 -33.23
C LEU A 135 16.36 9.12 -33.44
N ASN A 136 16.79 9.96 -32.49
CA ASN A 136 16.91 11.42 -32.61
C ASN A 136 18.36 11.84 -32.31
#